data_AF-A0A7D5SGW8-F1
#
_entry.id   AF-A0A7D5SGW8-F1
#
_cell.length_a   1.000
_cell.length_b   1.000
_cell.length_c   1.000
_cell.angle_alpha   90.00
_cell.angle_beta   90.00
_cell.angle_gamma   90.00
#
_symmetry.space_group_name_H-M   'P 1'
#
loop_
_entity.id
_entity.type
_entity.pdbx_description
1 polymer ?
#
loop_
_entity_poly.entity_id
_entity_poly.type
_entity_poly.pdbx_seq_one_letter_code
_entity_poly.pdbx_strand_id
1 'polypeptide(L)'
;MSDADRSGDSRELEALFDSIAAGVAADATPAPPASRGPSLMQQLREGDGADDSDELQLLFDSVVAAQSAAAVTPKAGGTPEAAGSGERWQGQDRVFQRIGQMARQLHDSLGELGYHELIENAVAAIPDTRDRLNYVVNLTEQAACRVLNATDLANPLQEELETASATLATKWDALFANRMGVEEFKRLAEETRSFLKQGLPQKTGATKAQLLEIMMAQDFQDLTGQVIKKIINVAQELESQLMGVLIDTLPGERRTDSVMSLLNGPVINAEGRGDVVATQQQVDDLLGSLGF
;
A
#
# COMPACT_ATOMS: atom_id res chain seq x y z
N MET A 1 -22.51 21.45 38.55
CA MET A 1 -22.22 20.00 38.59
C MET A 1 -21.38 19.67 37.37
N SER A 2 -20.58 18.60 37.49
CA SER A 2 -19.70 17.94 36.50
C SER A 2 -18.34 18.61 36.19
N ASP A 3 -17.35 18.30 37.04
CA ASP A 3 -15.92 18.32 36.69
C ASP A 3 -15.25 16.99 37.16
N ALA A 4 -16.03 15.90 37.18
CA ALA A 4 -15.60 14.59 37.68
C ALA A 4 -15.49 13.51 36.58
N ASP A 5 -16.07 13.71 35.39
CA ASP A 5 -16.16 12.65 34.36
C ASP A 5 -14.94 12.56 33.42
N ARG A 6 -14.05 13.55 33.36
CA ARG A 6 -12.87 13.50 32.45
C ARG A 6 -11.71 12.65 32.96
N SER A 7 -11.66 12.32 34.24
CA SER A 7 -10.59 11.49 34.81
C SER A 7 -10.86 9.99 34.71
N GLY A 8 -12.10 9.59 34.42
CA GLY A 8 -12.50 8.18 34.27
C GLY A 8 -12.02 7.59 32.94
N ASP A 9 -12.29 8.30 31.84
CA ASP A 9 -11.97 7.85 30.48
C ASP A 9 -10.49 7.58 30.25
N SER A 10 -9.59 8.41 30.77
CA SER A 10 -8.14 8.18 30.59
C SER A 10 -7.65 6.90 31.26
N ARG A 11 -8.27 6.47 32.37
CA ARG A 11 -7.88 5.22 33.06
C ARG A 11 -8.43 3.98 32.37
N GLU A 12 -9.64 4.06 31.81
CA GLU A 12 -10.20 2.96 31.01
C GLU A 12 -9.42 2.74 29.72
N LEU A 13 -8.98 3.83 29.07
CA LEU A 13 -8.12 3.73 27.87
C LEU A 13 -6.75 3.14 28.20
N GLU A 14 -6.14 3.51 29.32
CA GLU A 14 -4.86 2.96 29.76
C GLU A 14 -4.96 1.46 30.09
N ALA A 15 -6.07 1.03 30.71
CA ALA A 15 -6.36 -0.38 30.97
C ALA A 15 -6.60 -1.21 29.70
N LEU A 16 -7.21 -0.62 28.67
CA LEU A 16 -7.39 -1.27 27.36
C LEU A 16 -6.06 -1.46 26.64
N PHE A 17 -5.16 -0.46 26.69
CA PHE A 17 -3.82 -0.58 26.11
C PHE A 17 -2.98 -1.68 26.79
N ASP A 18 -3.03 -1.76 28.12
CA ASP A 18 -2.32 -2.82 28.87
C ASP A 18 -2.91 -4.21 28.58
N SER A 19 -4.22 -4.33 28.39
CA SER A 19 -4.86 -5.59 28.02
C SER A 19 -4.44 -6.08 26.62
N ILE A 20 -4.22 -5.16 25.68
CA ILE A 20 -3.75 -5.50 24.32
C ILE A 20 -2.27 -5.89 24.35
N ALA A 21 -1.44 -5.18 25.13
CA ALA A 21 -0.04 -5.51 25.31
C ALA A 21 0.16 -6.87 25.99
N ALA A 22 -0.68 -7.21 26.98
CA ALA A 22 -0.66 -8.51 27.65
C ALA A 22 -1.15 -9.66 26.75
N GLY A 23 -2.09 -9.41 25.83
CA GLY A 23 -2.59 -10.40 24.88
C GLY A 23 -1.58 -10.83 23.81
N VAL A 24 -0.62 -9.95 23.48
CA VAL A 24 0.44 -10.24 22.49
C VAL A 24 1.59 -11.07 23.09
N ALA A 25 1.75 -11.08 24.41
CA ALA A 25 2.86 -11.76 25.09
C ALA A 25 2.60 -13.24 25.43
N ALA A 26 1.36 -13.74 25.25
CA ALA A 26 0.95 -15.03 25.80
C ALA A 26 1.11 -16.26 24.87
N ASP A 27 1.57 -16.11 23.62
CA ASP A 27 1.65 -17.25 22.68
C ASP A 27 2.96 -17.36 21.89
N ALA A 28 4.10 -17.15 22.57
CA ALA A 28 5.42 -17.36 21.96
C ALA A 28 6.21 -18.45 22.71
N THR A 29 5.97 -19.71 22.35
CA THR A 29 6.89 -20.81 22.67
C THR A 29 7.92 -20.94 21.54
N PRO A 30 9.24 -20.95 21.78
CA PRO A 30 10.24 -20.96 20.72
C PRO A 30 10.40 -22.35 20.08
N ALA A 31 10.14 -22.46 18.79
CA ALA A 31 10.45 -23.65 17.98
C ALA A 31 11.94 -23.66 17.55
N PRO A 32 12.59 -24.83 17.38
CA PRO A 32 14.01 -24.96 17.04
C PRO A 32 14.32 -24.49 15.60
N PRO A 33 15.60 -24.15 15.28
CA PRO A 33 15.94 -23.43 14.05
C PRO A 33 15.83 -24.34 12.82
N ALA A 34 14.92 -24.01 11.91
CA ALA A 34 14.90 -24.57 10.57
C ALA A 34 16.10 -24.05 9.76
N SER A 35 16.75 -24.96 9.03
CA SER A 35 17.86 -24.70 8.11
C SER A 35 17.52 -23.58 7.11
N ARG A 36 18.34 -22.51 7.09
CA ARG A 36 18.21 -21.39 6.15
C ARG A 36 18.47 -21.87 4.71
N GLY A 37 17.42 -21.91 3.90
CA GLY A 37 17.55 -21.85 2.44
C GLY A 37 18.07 -20.48 1.99
N PRO A 38 18.57 -20.36 0.74
CA PRO A 38 19.17 -19.13 0.24
C PRO A 38 18.14 -17.98 0.23
N SER A 39 18.62 -16.77 0.54
CA SER A 39 17.82 -15.56 0.67
C SER A 39 17.17 -15.13 -0.64
N LEU A 40 15.97 -14.55 -0.52
CA LEU A 40 15.11 -14.08 -1.63
C LEU A 40 15.81 -13.07 -2.58
N MET A 41 16.82 -12.33 -2.08
CA MET A 41 17.68 -11.48 -2.93
C MET A 41 18.64 -12.24 -3.86
N GLN A 42 18.95 -13.51 -3.57
CA GLN A 42 19.77 -14.37 -4.41
C GLN A 42 18.92 -15.08 -5.48
N GLN A 43 17.66 -15.41 -5.17
CA GLN A 43 16.70 -15.93 -6.14
C GLN A 43 16.28 -14.89 -7.19
N LEU A 44 16.27 -13.60 -6.85
CA LEU A 44 16.03 -12.52 -7.82
C LEU A 44 17.25 -12.23 -8.72
N ARG A 45 18.41 -12.79 -8.42
CA ARG A 45 19.63 -12.64 -9.24
C ARG A 45 19.85 -13.80 -10.21
N GLU A 46 19.16 -14.91 -10.01
CA GLU A 46 19.23 -16.13 -10.84
C GLU A 46 17.94 -16.40 -11.65
N GLY A 47 16.93 -15.51 -11.55
CA GLY A 47 15.74 -15.53 -12.40
C GLY A 47 16.02 -14.85 -13.74
N ASP A 48 16.21 -15.68 -14.76
CA ASP A 48 16.49 -15.33 -16.15
C ASP A 48 15.43 -14.40 -16.75
N GLY A 49 15.69 -13.09 -16.75
CA GLY A 49 14.85 -12.06 -17.36
C GLY A 49 14.92 -12.01 -18.89
N ALA A 50 15.27 -13.12 -19.55
CA ALA A 50 15.43 -13.20 -21.00
C ALA A 50 14.40 -14.08 -21.70
N ASP A 51 13.69 -14.99 -21.01
CA ASP A 51 12.87 -16.03 -21.66
C ASP A 51 11.44 -15.56 -22.04
N ASP A 52 10.80 -14.74 -21.20
CA ASP A 52 9.42 -14.30 -21.43
C ASP A 52 9.27 -13.38 -22.67
N SER A 53 10.31 -12.59 -23.00
CA SER A 53 10.25 -11.70 -24.15
C SER A 53 10.35 -12.45 -25.48
N ASP A 54 11.12 -13.55 -25.52
CA ASP A 54 11.29 -14.36 -26.71
C ASP A 54 10.06 -15.24 -26.96
N GLU A 55 9.42 -15.75 -25.90
CA GLU A 55 8.17 -16.50 -26.01
C GLU A 55 7.01 -15.60 -26.50
N LEU A 56 6.93 -14.35 -26.00
CA LEU A 56 5.95 -13.37 -26.49
C LEU A 56 6.22 -12.95 -27.94
N GLN A 57 7.49 -12.85 -28.35
CA GLN A 57 7.86 -12.55 -29.73
C GLN A 57 7.47 -13.69 -30.68
N LEU A 58 7.65 -14.95 -30.27
CA LEU A 58 7.22 -16.13 -31.03
C LEU A 58 5.69 -16.22 -31.15
N LEU A 59 4.96 -15.87 -30.09
CA LEU A 59 3.50 -15.77 -30.14
C LEU A 59 3.06 -14.68 -31.12
N PHE A 60 3.72 -13.53 -31.14
CA PHE A 60 3.42 -12.44 -32.07
C PHE A 60 3.68 -12.85 -33.53
N ASP A 61 4.82 -13.48 -33.80
CA ASP A 61 5.17 -13.97 -35.14
C ASP A 61 4.18 -15.06 -35.62
N SER A 62 3.69 -15.91 -34.71
CA SER A 62 2.69 -16.93 -35.04
C SER A 62 1.34 -16.32 -35.47
N VAL A 63 0.93 -15.21 -34.86
CA VAL A 63 -0.31 -14.49 -35.18
C VAL A 63 -0.18 -13.75 -36.52
N VAL A 64 0.98 -13.14 -36.77
CA VAL A 64 1.27 -12.46 -38.04
C VAL A 64 1.35 -13.46 -39.20
N ALA A 65 1.93 -14.64 -38.97
CA ALA A 65 1.95 -15.72 -39.97
C ALA A 65 0.54 -16.25 -40.27
N ALA A 66 -0.32 -16.40 -39.25
CA ALA A 66 -1.71 -16.82 -39.43
C ALA A 66 -2.56 -15.78 -40.20
N GLN A 67 -2.33 -14.48 -40.00
CA GLN A 67 -2.99 -13.42 -40.77
C GLN A 67 -2.48 -13.32 -42.21
N SER A 68 -1.18 -13.55 -42.43
CA SER A 68 -0.57 -13.52 -43.76
C SER A 68 -1.01 -14.70 -44.63
N ALA A 69 -1.25 -15.87 -44.02
CA ALA A 69 -1.80 -17.04 -44.70
C ALA A 69 -3.27 -16.85 -45.13
N ALA A 70 -4.03 -15.98 -44.44
CA ALA A 70 -5.40 -15.64 -44.82
C ALA A 70 -5.48 -14.65 -46.01
N ALA A 71 -4.37 -13.98 -46.36
CA ALA A 71 -4.33 -12.94 -47.39
C ALA A 71 -3.89 -13.42 -48.78
N VAL A 72 -3.49 -14.69 -48.96
CA VAL A 72 -3.03 -15.22 -50.25
C VAL A 72 -3.90 -16.39 -50.73
N THR A 73 -4.99 -16.06 -51.42
CA THR A 73 -5.55 -16.96 -52.45
C THR A 73 -5.77 -16.16 -53.74
N PRO A 74 -5.11 -16.54 -54.85
CA PRO A 74 -5.41 -15.97 -56.16
C PRO A 74 -6.69 -16.58 -56.72
N LYS A 75 -7.47 -15.73 -57.39
CA LYS A 75 -8.67 -16.03 -58.16
C LYS A 75 -8.37 -16.97 -59.34
N ALA A 76 -8.95 -18.17 -59.37
CA ALA A 76 -9.32 -18.88 -60.60
C ALA A 76 -10.33 -20.02 -60.37
N GLY A 77 -11.58 -19.79 -60.80
CA GLY A 77 -12.47 -20.77 -61.45
C GLY A 77 -13.09 -21.92 -60.64
N GLY A 78 -14.41 -21.85 -60.42
CA GLY A 78 -15.29 -23.02 -60.31
C GLY A 78 -16.10 -23.13 -59.01
N THR A 79 -17.41 -22.89 -59.09
CA THR A 79 -18.42 -23.38 -58.13
C THR A 79 -19.11 -24.61 -58.71
N PRO A 80 -19.86 -25.42 -57.93
CA PRO A 80 -19.92 -25.55 -56.46
C PRO A 80 -19.91 -27.03 -55.98
N GLU A 81 -19.44 -27.32 -54.77
CA GLU A 81 -20.14 -28.30 -53.91
C GLU A 81 -19.77 -28.09 -52.44
N ALA A 82 -20.81 -27.86 -51.65
CA ALA A 82 -20.74 -27.60 -50.23
C ALA A 82 -20.99 -28.89 -49.45
N ALA A 83 -20.21 -29.13 -48.39
CA ALA A 83 -20.71 -29.72 -47.15
C ALA A 83 -19.60 -29.68 -46.08
N GLY A 84 -19.86 -29.01 -44.96
CA GLY A 84 -19.26 -29.44 -43.67
C GLY A 84 -18.64 -28.40 -42.74
N SER A 85 -18.46 -27.13 -43.11
CA SER A 85 -17.74 -26.17 -42.23
C SER A 85 -18.31 -24.74 -42.18
N GLY A 86 -19.50 -24.50 -42.74
CA GLY A 86 -20.10 -23.16 -42.82
C GLY A 86 -20.98 -22.73 -41.64
N GLU A 87 -21.37 -23.64 -40.74
CA GLU A 87 -22.38 -23.34 -39.70
C GLU A 87 -21.77 -22.89 -38.37
N ARG A 88 -20.56 -23.35 -38.04
CA ARG A 88 -19.88 -23.02 -36.77
C ARG A 88 -19.37 -21.58 -36.71
N TRP A 89 -19.12 -20.96 -37.88
CA TRP A 89 -18.63 -19.59 -38.01
C TRP A 89 -19.75 -18.54 -38.18
N GLN A 90 -20.87 -18.90 -38.83
CA GLN A 90 -22.00 -17.96 -39.01
C GLN A 90 -22.75 -17.66 -37.70
N GLY A 91 -22.82 -18.64 -36.79
CA GLY A 91 -23.38 -18.43 -35.45
C GLY A 91 -22.51 -17.49 -34.61
N GLN A 92 -21.19 -17.64 -34.66
CA GLN A 92 -20.25 -16.73 -34.00
C GLN A 92 -20.33 -15.32 -34.60
N ASP A 93 -20.35 -15.17 -35.92
CA ASP A 93 -20.48 -13.85 -36.56
C ASP A 93 -21.79 -13.13 -36.20
N ARG A 94 -22.91 -13.85 -36.14
CA ARG A 94 -24.18 -13.28 -35.67
C ARG A 94 -24.13 -12.88 -34.20
N VAL A 95 -23.46 -13.66 -33.36
CA VAL A 95 -23.27 -13.32 -31.94
C VAL A 95 -22.36 -12.10 -31.79
N PHE A 96 -21.25 -12.03 -32.51
CA PHE A 96 -20.35 -10.86 -32.51
C PHE A 96 -21.05 -9.60 -33.05
N GLN A 97 -21.85 -9.71 -34.12
CA GLN A 97 -22.65 -8.59 -34.64
C GLN A 97 -23.71 -8.14 -33.64
N ARG A 98 -24.36 -9.08 -32.94
CA ARG A 98 -25.36 -8.76 -31.92
C ARG A 98 -24.72 -8.09 -30.70
N ILE A 99 -23.58 -8.60 -30.24
CA ILE A 99 -22.79 -7.98 -29.16
C ILE A 99 -22.32 -6.58 -29.58
N GLY A 100 -21.85 -6.42 -30.82
CA GLY A 100 -21.45 -5.12 -31.36
C GLY A 100 -22.61 -4.12 -31.48
N GLN A 101 -23.82 -4.57 -31.83
CA GLN A 101 -25.02 -3.73 -31.83
C GLN A 101 -25.45 -3.35 -30.40
N MET A 102 -25.41 -4.29 -29.46
CA MET A 102 -25.73 -4.02 -28.06
C MET A 102 -24.71 -3.05 -27.42
N ALA A 103 -23.42 -3.21 -27.71
CA ALA A 103 -22.38 -2.31 -27.24
C ALA A 103 -22.54 -0.88 -27.81
N ARG A 104 -22.90 -0.74 -29.10
CA ARG A 104 -23.22 0.57 -29.68
C ARG A 104 -24.49 1.17 -29.11
N GLN A 105 -25.56 0.38 -28.94
CA GLN A 105 -26.77 0.88 -28.29
C GLN A 105 -26.51 1.33 -26.85
N LEU A 106 -25.68 0.62 -26.10
CA LEU A 106 -25.24 1.02 -24.76
C LEU A 106 -24.43 2.32 -24.80
N HIS A 107 -23.46 2.40 -25.72
CA HIS A 107 -22.63 3.58 -25.92
C HIS A 107 -23.46 4.81 -26.33
N ASP A 108 -24.37 4.65 -27.29
CA ASP A 108 -25.25 5.71 -27.77
C ASP A 108 -26.24 6.14 -26.69
N SER A 109 -26.77 5.20 -25.90
CA SER A 109 -27.61 5.53 -24.72
C SER A 109 -26.81 6.27 -23.64
N LEU A 110 -25.58 5.82 -23.32
CA LEU A 110 -24.68 6.54 -22.39
C LEU A 110 -24.34 7.94 -22.91
N GLY A 111 -24.22 8.10 -24.24
CA GLY A 111 -24.03 9.39 -24.90
C GLY A 111 -25.27 10.29 -24.83
N GLU A 112 -26.46 9.76 -25.10
CA GLU A 112 -27.73 10.49 -25.05
C GLU A 112 -28.09 10.95 -23.62
N LEU A 113 -27.71 10.18 -22.59
CA LEU A 113 -27.88 10.58 -21.19
C LEU A 113 -26.74 11.48 -20.67
N GLY A 114 -25.72 11.78 -21.47
CA GLY A 114 -24.64 12.73 -21.11
C GLY A 114 -23.54 12.16 -20.21
N TYR A 115 -23.44 10.84 -20.04
CA TYR A 115 -22.44 10.21 -19.16
C TYR A 115 -21.04 10.05 -19.79
N HIS A 116 -20.87 10.39 -21.07
CA HIS A 116 -19.56 10.31 -21.73
C HIS A 116 -18.52 11.18 -21.03
N GLU A 117 -18.88 12.43 -20.69
CA GLU A 117 -17.98 13.34 -19.96
C GLU A 117 -17.66 12.84 -18.54
N LEU A 118 -18.63 12.21 -17.86
CA LEU A 118 -18.43 11.68 -16.50
C LEU A 118 -17.46 10.49 -16.50
N ILE A 119 -17.64 9.55 -17.43
CA ILE A 119 -16.73 8.39 -17.58
C ILE A 119 -15.35 8.83 -18.06
N GLU A 120 -15.26 9.79 -18.99
CA GLU A 120 -13.99 10.33 -19.48
C GLU A 120 -13.21 11.03 -18.35
N ASN A 121 -13.88 11.85 -17.53
CA ASN A 121 -13.27 12.50 -16.37
C ASN A 121 -12.81 11.50 -15.31
N ALA A 122 -13.62 10.48 -15.03
CA ALA A 122 -13.28 9.40 -14.11
C ALA A 122 -12.03 8.63 -14.58
N VAL A 123 -11.97 8.25 -15.86
CA VAL A 123 -10.81 7.57 -16.46
C VAL A 123 -9.57 8.47 -16.46
N ALA A 124 -9.74 9.78 -16.69
CA ALA A 124 -8.65 10.75 -16.67
C ALA A 124 -8.05 10.99 -15.26
N ALA A 125 -8.81 10.75 -14.19
CA ALA A 125 -8.35 10.93 -12.81
C ALA A 125 -7.52 9.75 -12.26
N ILE A 126 -7.62 8.56 -12.87
CA ILE A 126 -6.89 7.36 -12.44
C ILE A 126 -5.36 7.52 -12.56
N PRO A 127 -4.81 8.02 -13.70
CA PRO A 127 -3.37 8.27 -13.81
C PRO A 127 -2.82 9.23 -12.75
N ASP A 128 -3.49 10.36 -12.49
CA ASP A 128 -3.08 11.33 -11.46
C ASP A 128 -3.10 10.69 -10.06
N THR A 129 -4.12 9.88 -9.76
CA THR A 129 -4.21 9.14 -8.50
C THR A 129 -3.05 8.15 -8.33
N ARG A 130 -2.69 7.42 -9.39
CA ARG A 130 -1.56 6.51 -9.38
C ARG A 130 -0.24 7.24 -9.15
N ASP A 131 -0.04 8.38 -9.80
CA ASP A 131 1.17 9.18 -9.64
C ASP A 131 1.29 9.76 -8.22
N ARG A 132 0.16 10.16 -7.62
CA ARG A 132 0.07 10.55 -6.21
C ARG A 132 0.41 9.41 -5.25
N LEU A 133 -0.10 8.20 -5.51
CA LEU A 133 0.24 7.03 -4.70
C LEU A 133 1.73 6.67 -4.81
N ASN A 134 2.30 6.71 -6.01
CA ASN A 134 3.74 6.53 -6.22
C ASN A 134 4.57 7.59 -5.50
N TYR A 135 4.10 8.86 -5.51
CA TYR A 135 4.74 9.93 -4.75
C TYR A 135 4.73 9.63 -3.23
N VAL A 136 3.62 9.14 -2.69
CA VAL A 136 3.52 8.72 -1.29
C VAL A 136 4.52 7.61 -0.97
N VAL A 137 4.59 6.57 -1.80
CA VAL A 137 5.54 5.45 -1.63
C VAL A 137 6.98 5.96 -1.59
N ASN A 138 7.38 6.78 -2.56
CA ASN A 138 8.73 7.35 -2.62
C ASN A 138 9.05 8.22 -1.39
N LEU A 139 8.08 8.99 -0.90
CA LEU A 139 8.30 9.86 0.26
C LEU A 139 8.41 9.04 1.55
N THR A 140 7.61 7.98 1.68
CA THR A 140 7.71 7.04 2.81
C THR A 140 9.04 6.28 2.83
N GLU A 141 9.54 5.87 1.67
CA GLU A 141 10.84 5.20 1.56
C GLU A 141 11.98 6.14 1.98
N GLN A 142 11.98 7.38 1.47
CA GLN A 142 12.98 8.39 1.83
C GLN A 142 12.99 8.69 3.34
N ALA A 143 11.81 8.85 3.94
CA ALA A 143 11.69 9.07 5.38
C ALA A 143 12.24 7.88 6.17
N ALA A 144 11.87 6.65 5.80
CA ALA A 144 12.37 5.44 6.45
C ALA A 144 13.90 5.33 6.35
N CYS A 145 14.48 5.54 5.16
CA CYS A 145 15.92 5.56 4.96
C CYS A 145 16.61 6.63 5.83
N ARG A 146 16.03 7.82 5.92
CA ARG A 146 16.59 8.92 6.71
C ARG A 146 16.59 8.60 8.21
N VAL A 147 15.50 8.02 8.72
CA VAL A 147 15.40 7.58 10.13
C VAL A 147 16.38 6.45 10.45
N LEU A 148 16.49 5.44 9.56
CA LEU A 148 17.43 4.33 9.74
C LEU A 148 18.87 4.83 9.76
N ASN A 149 19.26 5.67 8.79
CA ASN A 149 20.60 6.23 8.73
C ASN A 149 20.94 7.07 9.99
N ALA A 150 20.01 7.91 10.45
CA ALA A 150 20.22 8.69 11.66
C ALA A 150 20.37 7.79 12.90
N THR A 151 19.62 6.69 12.96
CA THR A 151 19.71 5.69 14.03
C THR A 151 21.05 4.94 14.00
N ASP A 152 21.49 4.52 12.82
CA ASP A 152 22.78 3.84 12.60
C ASP A 152 23.97 4.73 12.98
N LEU A 153 23.84 6.06 12.84
CA LEU A 153 24.84 7.02 13.30
C LEU A 153 24.73 7.32 14.80
N ALA A 154 23.54 7.30 15.38
CA ALA A 154 23.30 7.65 16.79
C ALA A 154 23.72 6.54 17.76
N ASN A 155 23.45 5.28 17.42
CA ASN A 155 23.75 4.12 18.26
C ASN A 155 25.23 3.99 18.67
N PRO A 156 26.21 4.02 17.74
CA PRO A 156 27.62 3.88 18.12
C PRO A 156 28.10 5.04 19.01
N LEU A 157 27.54 6.25 18.85
CA LEU A 157 27.86 7.38 19.73
C LEU A 157 27.46 7.10 21.19
N GLN A 158 26.32 6.45 21.40
CA GLN A 158 25.85 6.08 22.74
C GLN A 158 26.65 4.91 23.32
N GLU A 159 26.96 3.89 22.51
CA GLU A 159 27.77 2.76 22.94
C GLU A 159 29.20 3.20 23.34
N GLU A 160 29.80 4.13 22.59
CA GLU A 160 31.10 4.70 22.95
C GLU A 160 31.01 5.54 24.25
N LEU A 161 29.91 6.26 24.49
CA LEU A 161 29.70 7.00 25.76
C LEU A 161 29.58 6.05 26.94
N GLU A 162 28.78 4.99 26.80
CA GLU A 162 28.59 3.97 27.83
C GLU A 162 29.92 3.28 28.17
N THR A 163 30.63 2.82 27.14
CA THR A 163 31.93 2.13 27.29
C THR A 163 32.97 3.04 27.95
N ALA A 164 33.08 4.30 27.51
CA ALA A 164 34.02 5.26 28.10
C ALA A 164 33.66 5.57 29.57
N SER A 165 32.38 5.75 29.87
CA SER A 165 31.88 5.99 31.22
C SER A 165 32.17 4.80 32.15
N ALA A 166 31.86 3.57 31.72
CA ALA A 166 32.11 2.35 32.49
C ALA A 166 33.61 2.13 32.75
N THR A 167 34.45 2.43 31.75
CA THR A 167 35.91 2.37 31.88
C THR A 167 36.42 3.36 32.93
N LEU A 168 35.95 4.61 32.88
CA LEU A 168 36.32 5.62 33.87
C LEU A 168 35.84 5.23 35.27
N ALA A 169 34.59 4.76 35.41
CA ALA A 169 34.04 4.32 36.68
C ALA A 169 34.89 3.21 37.32
N THR A 170 35.26 2.18 36.55
CA THR A 170 36.12 1.09 37.01
C THR A 170 37.48 1.58 37.50
N LYS A 171 38.08 2.55 36.79
CA LYS A 171 39.36 3.16 37.19
C LYS A 171 39.20 3.98 38.48
N TRP A 172 38.11 4.72 38.64
CA TRP A 172 37.80 5.44 39.87
C TRP A 172 37.58 4.49 41.06
N ASP A 173 36.87 3.38 40.87
CA ASP A 173 36.69 2.36 41.91
C ASP A 173 38.04 1.76 42.35
N ALA A 174 38.96 1.51 41.42
CA ALA A 174 40.31 1.04 41.74
C ALA A 174 41.11 2.06 42.57
N LEU A 175 40.96 3.35 42.29
CA LEU A 175 41.55 4.42 43.10
C LEU A 175 40.99 4.39 44.54
N PHE A 176 39.67 4.35 44.70
CA PHE A 176 39.03 4.32 46.03
C PHE A 176 39.31 3.03 46.81
N ALA A 177 39.64 1.95 46.12
CA ALA A 177 40.12 0.71 46.73
C ALA A 177 41.62 0.72 47.08
N ASN A 178 42.31 1.87 46.95
CA ASN A 178 43.77 2.01 47.14
C ASN A 178 44.61 1.07 46.24
N ARG A 179 44.11 0.72 45.04
CA ARG A 179 44.80 -0.13 44.07
C ARG A 179 45.46 0.65 42.92
N MET A 180 45.70 1.96 43.11
CA MET A 180 46.20 2.85 42.07
C MET A 180 47.32 3.76 42.60
N GLY A 181 48.38 3.94 41.79
CA GLY A 181 49.49 4.83 42.11
C GLY A 181 49.21 6.31 41.78
N VAL A 182 50.07 7.22 42.26
CA VAL A 182 49.93 8.67 42.03
C VAL A 182 50.01 9.06 40.55
N GLU A 183 50.87 8.41 39.77
CA GLU A 183 51.00 8.69 38.33
C GLU A 183 49.79 8.20 37.52
N GLU A 184 49.24 7.04 37.89
CA GLU A 184 47.99 6.52 37.30
C GLU A 184 46.80 7.41 37.64
N PHE A 185 46.75 7.94 38.87
CA PHE A 185 45.73 8.91 39.28
C PHE A 185 45.79 10.20 38.45
N LYS A 186 46.99 10.78 38.23
CA LYS A 186 47.13 11.98 37.39
C LYS A 186 46.60 11.74 35.98
N ARG A 187 46.90 10.57 35.40
CA ARG A 187 46.38 10.17 34.09
C ARG A 187 44.86 10.02 34.10
N LEU A 188 44.29 9.33 35.10
CA LEU A 188 42.84 9.19 35.26
C LEU A 188 42.15 10.56 35.37
N ALA A 189 42.73 11.49 36.12
CA ALA A 189 42.19 12.85 36.26
C ALA A 189 42.19 13.61 34.93
N GLU A 190 43.24 13.48 34.12
CA GLU A 190 43.32 14.08 32.80
C GLU A 190 42.36 13.43 31.79
N GLU A 191 42.28 12.10 31.77
CA GLU A 191 41.32 11.34 30.96
C GLU A 191 39.87 11.72 31.30
N THR A 192 39.54 11.78 32.60
CA THR A 192 38.20 12.18 33.08
C THR A 192 37.89 13.61 32.67
N ARG A 193 38.85 14.54 32.82
CA ARG A 193 38.68 15.94 32.42
C ARG A 193 38.46 16.06 30.91
N SER A 194 39.20 15.31 30.10
CA SER A 194 39.05 15.29 28.65
C SER A 194 37.69 14.73 28.23
N PHE A 195 37.28 13.60 28.82
CA PHE A 195 35.96 13.01 28.61
C PHE A 195 34.83 14.00 28.93
N LEU A 196 34.86 14.64 30.10
CA LEU A 196 33.82 15.57 30.52
C LEU A 196 33.78 16.86 29.70
N LYS A 197 34.93 17.39 29.27
CA LYS A 197 35.01 18.67 28.53
C LYS A 197 34.81 18.54 27.03
N GLN A 198 35.22 17.42 26.45
CA GLN A 198 35.29 17.25 24.99
C GLN A 198 34.48 16.04 24.54
N GLY A 199 34.78 14.85 25.07
CA GLY A 199 34.16 13.60 24.61
C GLY A 199 32.64 13.59 24.79
N LEU A 200 32.16 13.96 25.98
CA LEU A 200 30.75 13.94 26.32
C LEU A 200 29.94 14.99 25.53
N PRO A 201 30.28 16.31 25.54
CA PRO A 201 29.55 17.30 24.77
C PRO A 201 29.52 17.03 23.26
N GLN A 202 30.63 16.52 22.69
CA GLN A 202 30.71 16.23 21.27
C GLN A 202 29.76 15.10 20.88
N LYS A 203 29.78 13.99 21.62
CA LYS A 203 28.91 12.83 21.32
C LYS A 203 27.45 13.13 21.59
N THR A 204 27.12 13.74 22.73
CA THR A 204 25.73 14.14 23.02
C THR A 204 25.20 15.16 22.00
N GLY A 205 26.03 16.10 21.56
CA GLY A 205 25.69 17.05 20.50
C GLY A 205 25.44 16.36 19.16
N ALA A 206 26.29 15.41 18.79
CA ALA A 206 26.13 14.62 17.57
C ALA A 206 24.87 13.73 17.62
N THR A 207 24.60 13.04 18.74
CA THR A 207 23.36 12.27 18.91
C THR A 207 22.13 13.16 18.82
N LYS A 208 22.16 14.35 19.46
CA LYS A 208 21.05 15.32 19.34
C LYS A 208 20.81 15.73 17.90
N ALA A 209 21.86 15.93 17.10
CA ALA A 209 21.72 16.23 15.68
C ALA A 209 21.01 15.10 14.92
N GLN A 210 21.33 13.83 15.21
CA GLN A 210 20.63 12.68 14.62
C GLN A 210 19.15 12.60 15.05
N LEU A 211 18.84 12.89 16.32
CA LEU A 211 17.44 12.95 16.77
C LEU A 211 16.64 14.06 16.07
N LEU A 212 17.27 15.20 15.78
CA LEU A 212 16.65 16.27 14.98
C LEU A 212 16.45 15.85 13.52
N GLU A 213 17.39 15.06 12.96
CA GLU A 213 17.26 14.50 11.62
C GLU A 213 16.05 13.54 11.52
N ILE A 214 15.86 12.68 12.53
CA ILE A 214 14.69 11.80 12.65
C ILE A 214 13.40 12.62 12.75
N MET A 215 13.40 13.68 13.55
CA MET A 215 12.24 14.56 13.69
C MET A 215 11.89 15.27 12.37
N MET A 216 12.89 15.76 11.64
CA MET A 216 12.67 16.38 10.34
C MET A 216 12.17 15.37 9.31
N ALA A 217 12.69 14.14 9.34
CA ALA A 217 12.23 13.07 8.46
C ALA A 217 10.75 12.73 8.62
N GLN A 218 10.09 13.19 9.69
CA GLN A 218 8.66 13.00 9.98
C GLN A 218 7.75 13.93 9.16
N ASP A 219 8.28 14.95 8.49
CA ASP A 219 7.54 15.84 7.58
C ASP A 219 6.81 15.09 6.44
N PHE A 220 7.29 13.89 6.09
CA PHE A 220 6.60 12.99 5.18
C PHE A 220 5.16 12.71 5.61
N GLN A 221 4.87 12.62 6.91
CA GLN A 221 3.55 12.24 7.41
C GLN A 221 2.48 13.29 7.06
N ASP A 222 2.82 14.58 7.14
CA ASP A 222 1.91 15.65 6.75
C ASP A 222 1.69 15.67 5.22
N LEU A 223 2.78 15.59 4.46
CA LEU A 223 2.72 15.60 3.00
C LEU A 223 1.97 14.37 2.45
N THR A 224 2.25 13.18 2.97
CA THR A 224 1.53 11.96 2.59
C THR A 224 0.07 12.02 3.01
N GLY A 225 -0.24 12.53 4.21
CA GLY A 225 -1.62 12.71 4.67
C GLY A 225 -2.44 13.62 3.75
N GLN A 226 -1.85 14.74 3.31
CA GLN A 226 -2.50 15.64 2.35
C GLN A 226 -2.76 14.96 1.00
N VAL A 227 -1.81 14.16 0.51
CA VAL A 227 -1.93 13.46 -0.78
C VAL A 227 -2.96 12.33 -0.69
N ILE A 228 -2.95 11.53 0.37
CA ILE A 228 -3.94 10.48 0.64
C ILE A 228 -5.35 11.09 0.72
N LYS A 229 -5.51 12.23 1.40
CA LYS A 229 -6.81 12.91 1.48
C LYS A 229 -7.34 13.30 0.10
N LYS A 230 -6.47 13.77 -0.81
CA LYS A 230 -6.86 14.07 -2.19
C LYS A 230 -7.26 12.80 -2.95
N ILE A 231 -6.50 11.72 -2.79
CA ILE A 231 -6.82 10.42 -3.41
C ILE A 231 -8.18 9.91 -2.93
N ILE A 232 -8.46 9.99 -1.63
CA ILE A 232 -9.76 9.60 -1.06
C ILE A 232 -10.89 10.43 -1.68
N ASN A 233 -10.73 11.74 -1.78
CA ASN A 233 -11.74 12.59 -2.39
C ASN A 233 -12.00 12.22 -3.86
N VAL A 234 -10.94 11.97 -4.65
CA VAL A 234 -11.06 11.53 -6.04
C VAL A 234 -11.77 10.17 -6.12
N ALA A 235 -11.43 9.23 -5.24
CA ALA A 235 -12.08 7.92 -5.19
C ALA A 235 -13.58 8.04 -4.85
N GLN A 236 -13.95 8.89 -3.89
CA GLN A 236 -15.35 9.15 -3.52
C GLN A 236 -16.14 9.80 -4.66
N GLU A 237 -15.51 10.72 -5.39
CA GLU A 237 -16.13 11.36 -6.55
C GLU A 237 -16.35 10.36 -7.69
N LEU A 238 -15.36 9.53 -7.99
CA LEU A 238 -15.47 8.41 -8.94
C LEU A 238 -16.58 7.43 -8.53
N GLU A 239 -16.64 7.04 -7.25
CA GLU A 239 -17.67 6.15 -6.72
C GLU A 239 -19.07 6.73 -6.91
N SER A 240 -19.27 8.00 -6.56
CA SER A 240 -20.57 8.68 -6.72
C SER A 240 -21.00 8.77 -8.18
N GLN A 241 -20.08 9.11 -9.08
CA GLN A 241 -20.38 9.21 -10.52
C GLN A 241 -20.73 7.86 -11.12
N LEU A 242 -19.97 6.80 -10.81
CA LEU A 242 -20.24 5.45 -11.29
C LEU A 242 -21.54 4.89 -10.72
N MET A 243 -21.84 5.17 -9.46
CA MET A 243 -23.11 4.79 -8.83
C MET A 243 -24.30 5.47 -9.51
N GLY A 244 -24.19 6.75 -9.85
CA GLY A 244 -25.20 7.47 -10.63
C GLY A 244 -25.47 6.83 -11.99
N VAL A 245 -24.41 6.53 -12.75
CA VAL A 245 -24.51 5.82 -14.04
C VAL A 245 -25.21 4.47 -13.86
N LEU A 246 -24.85 3.71 -12.84
CA LEU A 246 -25.42 2.38 -12.59
C LEU A 246 -26.92 2.45 -12.28
N ILE A 247 -27.34 3.44 -11.51
CA ILE A 247 -28.75 3.67 -11.12
C ILE A 247 -29.61 4.12 -12.30
N ASP A 248 -29.08 5.00 -13.14
CA ASP A 248 -29.81 5.55 -14.28
C ASP A 248 -29.91 4.54 -15.43
N THR A 249 -28.96 3.60 -15.51
CA THR A 249 -28.99 2.48 -16.48
C THR A 249 -29.75 1.24 -15.99
N LEU A 250 -30.14 1.18 -14.72
CA LEU A 250 -30.96 0.09 -14.15
C LEU A 250 -32.43 0.18 -14.64
N PRO A 251 -33.03 -0.92 -15.16
CA PRO A 251 -34.45 -0.95 -15.51
C PRO A 251 -35.33 -0.65 -14.29
N GLY A 252 -36.42 0.10 -14.48
CA GLY A 252 -37.26 0.63 -13.38
C GLY A 252 -37.82 -0.42 -12.41
N GLU A 253 -37.90 -1.69 -12.80
CA GLU A 253 -38.32 -2.81 -11.94
C GLU A 253 -37.26 -3.28 -10.93
N ARG A 254 -35.98 -2.90 -11.12
CA ARG A 254 -34.85 -3.23 -10.22
C ARG A 254 -34.32 -2.03 -9.42
N ARG A 255 -34.92 -0.86 -9.58
CA ARG A 255 -34.58 0.35 -8.82
C ARG A 255 -35.22 0.24 -7.42
N THR A 256 -34.61 -0.56 -6.55
CA THR A 256 -35.09 -0.81 -5.18
C THR A 256 -34.64 0.28 -4.22
N ASP A 257 -35.35 0.47 -3.11
CA ASP A 257 -34.98 1.43 -2.05
C ASP A 257 -33.55 1.19 -1.50
N SER A 258 -33.10 -0.07 -1.50
CA SER A 258 -31.72 -0.45 -1.13
C SER A 258 -30.65 0.15 -2.06
N VAL A 259 -30.95 0.29 -3.36
CA VAL A 259 -30.02 0.90 -4.34
C VAL A 259 -29.99 2.43 -4.17
N MET A 260 -31.10 3.03 -3.75
CA MET A 260 -31.17 4.46 -3.41
C MET A 260 -30.48 4.78 -2.08
N SER A 261 -30.42 3.84 -1.14
CA SER A 261 -29.72 4.00 0.14
C SER A 261 -28.19 4.08 -0.01
N LEU A 262 -27.62 3.34 -0.98
CA LEU A 262 -26.19 3.35 -1.32
C LEU A 262 -25.66 4.73 -1.73
N LEU A 263 -26.52 5.66 -2.19
CA LEU A 263 -26.15 7.05 -2.48
C LEU A 263 -25.59 7.82 -1.27
N ASN A 264 -25.86 7.37 -0.05
CA ASN A 264 -25.45 8.06 1.17
C ASN A 264 -24.00 7.73 1.60
N GLY A 265 -23.25 6.96 0.80
CA GLY A 265 -21.90 6.53 1.12
C GLY A 265 -21.84 5.51 2.27
N PRO A 266 -20.67 4.91 2.55
CA PRO A 266 -20.53 3.94 3.63
C PRO A 266 -20.87 4.59 4.97
N VAL A 267 -21.92 4.06 5.62
CA VAL A 267 -22.41 4.56 6.90
C VAL A 267 -21.43 4.15 8.00
N ILE A 268 -20.61 5.10 8.45
CA ILE A 268 -19.56 4.90 9.47
C ILE A 268 -20.17 4.54 10.85
N ASN A 269 -21.48 4.70 11.05
CA ASN A 269 -22.19 4.30 12.27
C ASN A 269 -23.47 3.50 11.97
N ALA A 270 -23.38 2.17 12.08
CA ALA A 270 -24.47 1.23 11.83
C ALA A 270 -25.49 1.11 12.99
N GLU A 271 -25.26 1.76 14.14
CA GLU A 271 -26.17 1.69 15.26
C GLU A 271 -27.47 2.48 14.99
N GLY A 272 -28.58 1.74 14.82
CA GLY A 272 -29.94 2.28 14.82
C GLY A 272 -30.56 2.58 13.46
N ARG A 273 -29.91 2.24 12.34
CA ARG A 273 -30.50 2.32 10.99
C ARG A 273 -30.64 0.91 10.38
N GLY A 274 -31.87 0.50 10.06
CA GLY A 274 -32.18 -0.78 9.41
C GLY A 274 -31.93 -0.80 7.89
N ASP A 275 -31.30 0.25 7.37
CA ASP A 275 -31.05 0.52 5.95
C ASP A 275 -29.53 0.61 5.69
N VAL A 276 -28.75 -0.24 6.37
CA VAL A 276 -27.28 -0.22 6.30
C VAL A 276 -26.80 -1.51 5.66
N VAL A 277 -26.20 -1.40 4.48
CA VAL A 277 -25.50 -2.49 3.80
C VAL A 277 -24.04 -2.48 4.29
N ALA A 278 -23.77 -3.24 5.36
CA ALA A 278 -22.44 -3.25 6.01
C ALA A 278 -21.65 -4.55 5.79
N THR A 279 -22.21 -5.56 5.10
CA THR A 279 -21.55 -6.89 5.01
C THR A 279 -21.41 -7.38 3.58
N GLN A 280 -20.22 -7.94 3.27
CA GLN A 280 -19.85 -8.54 1.98
C GLN A 280 -20.87 -9.60 1.51
N GLN A 281 -21.49 -10.32 2.45
CA GLN A 281 -22.54 -11.30 2.16
C GLN A 281 -23.79 -10.66 1.51
N GLN A 282 -24.16 -9.45 1.93
CA GLN A 282 -25.31 -8.72 1.37
C GLN A 282 -24.97 -8.06 0.03
N VAL A 283 -23.69 -7.73 -0.19
CA VAL A 283 -23.18 -7.33 -1.51
C VAL A 283 -23.30 -8.51 -2.48
N ASP A 284 -22.89 -9.71 -2.06
CA ASP A 284 -23.03 -10.93 -2.86
C ASP A 284 -24.50 -11.30 -3.13
N ASP A 285 -25.40 -11.14 -2.16
CA ASP A 285 -26.84 -11.36 -2.34
C ASP A 285 -27.46 -10.31 -3.31
N LEU A 286 -26.99 -9.06 -3.26
CA LEU A 286 -27.42 -7.99 -4.16
C LEU A 286 -26.94 -8.23 -5.59
N LEU A 287 -25.68 -8.66 -5.77
CA LEU A 287 -25.12 -9.06 -7.07
C LEU A 287 -25.88 -10.27 -7.64
N GLY A 288 -26.19 -11.26 -6.80
CA GLY A 288 -27.02 -12.41 -7.16
C GLY A 288 -28.44 -12.02 -7.57
N SER A 289 -29.05 -11.02 -6.93
CA SER A 289 -30.37 -10.49 -7.30
C SER A 289 -30.38 -9.74 -8.64
N LEU A 290 -29.23 -9.18 -9.03
CA LEU A 290 -29.01 -8.52 -10.31
C LEU A 290 -28.62 -9.50 -11.43
N GLY A 291 -28.36 -10.76 -11.09
CA GLY A 291 -28.06 -11.85 -12.02
C GLY A 291 -26.57 -11.99 -12.38
N PHE A 292 -25.68 -11.48 -11.53
CA PHE A 292 -24.23 -11.71 -11.59
C PHE A 292 -23.77 -12.74 -10.57
#